data_AF-A0A0S3RF43-F1
#
_entry.id   AF-A0A0S3RF43-F1
#
_cell.length_a   1.000
_cell.length_b   1.000
_cell.length_c   1.000
_cell.angle_alpha   90.00
_cell.angle_beta   90.00
_cell.angle_gamma   90.00
#
_symmetry.space_group_name_H-M   'P 1'
#
loop_
_entity.id
_entity.type
_entity.pdbx_description
1 polymer ?
#
loop_
_entity_poly.entity_id
_entity_poly.type
_entity_poly.pdbx_seq_one_letter_code
_entity_poly.pdbx_strand_id
1 'polypeptide(L)'
;MAYARLAPLALYLLATSIMFPMKKIEAADCSGACSPFQMPPCGSTDCLCIPAGLLFVGYCTYPSGLSSVAKMIDEHPNLCQSDDECMKKGSGNFCARYPNNYMDYGWCFDSDSEALKGFLAMPAAITK
;
A
#
# COMPACT_ATOMS: atom_id res chain seq x y z
N MET A 1 -14.57 37.33 45.50
CA MET A 1 -14.01 37.75 44.19
C MET A 1 -13.25 36.61 43.50
N ALA A 2 -13.85 35.40 43.40
CA ALA A 2 -13.21 34.23 42.76
C ALA A 2 -13.61 34.05 41.28
N TYR A 3 -14.78 34.57 40.89
CA TYR A 3 -15.32 34.45 39.53
C TYR A 3 -14.54 35.25 38.47
N ALA A 4 -13.87 36.35 38.86
CA ALA A 4 -13.10 37.19 37.93
C ALA A 4 -11.78 36.55 37.47
N ARG A 5 -11.32 35.48 38.14
CA ARG A 5 -10.05 34.79 37.86
C ARG A 5 -10.23 33.51 37.03
N LEU A 6 -11.47 33.02 36.88
CA LEU A 6 -11.82 31.86 36.05
C LEU A 6 -12.00 32.22 34.57
N ALA A 7 -12.53 33.41 34.28
CA ALA A 7 -12.75 33.87 32.91
C ALA A 7 -11.46 33.99 32.06
N PRO A 8 -10.31 34.50 32.58
CA PRO A 8 -9.08 34.55 31.80
C PRO A 8 -8.50 33.15 31.52
N LEU A 9 -8.61 32.22 32.48
CA LEU A 9 -8.13 30.84 32.32
C LEU A 9 -8.97 30.07 31.30
N ALA A 10 -10.29 30.25 31.30
CA ALA A 10 -11.17 29.67 30.30
C ALA A 10 -10.91 30.22 28.90
N LEU A 11 -10.67 31.53 28.76
CA LEU A 11 -10.28 32.17 27.50
C LEU A 11 -8.91 31.69 27.00
N TYR A 12 -7.95 31.47 27.91
CA TYR A 12 -6.62 30.97 27.56
C TYR A 12 -6.67 29.53 27.02
N LEU A 13 -7.48 28.66 27.64
CA LEU A 13 -7.72 27.29 27.16
C LEU A 13 -8.50 27.24 25.83
N LEU A 14 -9.43 28.18 25.62
CA LEU A 14 -10.15 28.34 24.35
C LEU A 14 -9.22 28.85 23.24
N ALA A 15 -8.25 29.72 23.55
CA ALA A 15 -7.33 30.24 22.54
C ALA A 15 -6.26 29.21 22.11
N THR A 16 -5.80 28.34 23.02
CA THR A 16 -4.82 27.31 22.70
C THR A 16 -5.39 26.15 21.88
N SER A 17 -6.71 25.90 21.92
CA SER A 17 -7.34 24.86 21.10
C SER A 17 -7.47 25.23 19.62
N ILE A 18 -7.39 26.52 19.26
CA ILE A 18 -7.54 27.02 17.88
C ILE A 18 -6.19 27.06 17.14
N MET A 19 -5.05 27.04 17.86
CA MET A 19 -3.71 27.10 17.27
C MET A 19 -3.11 25.73 16.93
N PHE A 20 -3.79 24.63 17.23
CA PHE A 20 -3.48 23.38 16.56
C PHE A 20 -4.28 23.38 15.26
N PRO A 21 -3.67 23.67 14.10
CA PRO A 21 -4.23 23.14 12.89
C PRO A 21 -4.27 21.64 13.15
N MET A 22 -5.46 21.10 13.37
CA MET A 22 -5.74 19.75 12.94
C MET A 22 -5.52 19.82 11.42
N LYS A 23 -4.25 19.72 11.02
CA LYS A 23 -3.90 19.18 9.73
C LYS A 23 -4.81 17.98 9.67
N LYS A 24 -5.77 18.00 8.74
CA LYS A 24 -6.47 16.80 8.36
C LYS A 24 -5.34 15.88 7.91
N ILE A 25 -4.77 15.16 8.87
CA ILE A 25 -4.32 13.82 8.65
C ILE A 25 -5.65 13.18 8.34
N GLU A 26 -6.05 13.28 7.07
CA GLU A 26 -6.93 12.28 6.51
C GLU A 26 -6.31 11.00 7.03
N ALA A 27 -6.97 10.37 8.02
CA ALA A 27 -6.68 8.99 8.29
C ALA A 27 -6.89 8.37 6.91
N ALA A 28 -5.79 8.11 6.20
CA ALA A 28 -5.85 7.66 4.83
C ALA A 28 -6.67 6.39 4.94
N ASP A 29 -7.95 6.48 4.53
CA ASP A 29 -8.85 5.36 4.62
C ASP A 29 -8.24 4.36 3.66
N CYS A 30 -7.69 3.28 4.21
CA CYS A 30 -6.90 2.35 3.44
C CYS A 30 -7.84 1.41 2.70
N SER A 31 -8.63 2.01 1.82
CA SER A 31 -9.71 1.40 1.09
C SER A 31 -9.83 2.11 -0.26
N GLY A 32 -10.13 1.33 -1.29
CA GLY A 32 -10.19 1.83 -2.67
C GLY A 32 -9.26 1.09 -3.62
N ALA A 33 -9.37 1.41 -4.90
CA ALA A 33 -8.53 0.84 -5.94
C ALA A 33 -7.16 1.54 -5.95
N CYS A 34 -6.10 0.76 -6.18
CA CYS A 34 -4.74 1.26 -6.31
C CYS A 34 -4.04 0.58 -7.48
N SER A 35 -3.04 1.26 -8.04
CA SER A 35 -2.08 0.61 -8.94
C SER A 35 -0.87 0.15 -8.13
N PRO A 36 -0.42 -1.12 -8.27
CA PRO A 36 0.83 -1.59 -7.65
C PRO A 36 2.06 -0.77 -8.06
N PHE A 37 1.96 -0.02 -9.16
CA PHE A 37 3.01 0.87 -9.68
C PHE A 37 2.90 2.31 -9.16
N GLN A 38 1.84 2.65 -8.41
CA GLN A 38 1.63 3.99 -7.87
C GLN A 38 2.36 4.16 -6.53
N MET A 39 3.05 5.29 -6.39
CA MET A 39 3.84 5.63 -5.20
C MET A 39 3.48 7.02 -4.65
N PRO A 40 3.29 7.17 -3.33
CA PRO A 40 3.15 6.13 -2.32
C PRO A 40 1.88 5.28 -2.55
N PRO A 41 1.89 3.97 -2.21
CA PRO A 41 0.73 3.11 -2.38
C PRO A 41 -0.47 3.73 -1.66
N CYS A 42 -1.62 3.83 -2.32
CA CYS A 42 -2.85 4.35 -1.70
C CYS A 42 -2.74 5.77 -1.11
N GLY A 43 -1.75 6.57 -1.54
CA GLY A 43 -1.52 7.90 -1.00
C GLY A 43 -0.89 7.92 0.40
N SER A 44 -0.54 6.77 0.99
CA SER A 44 0.03 6.68 2.35
C SER A 44 1.04 5.55 2.49
N THR A 45 2.12 5.76 3.24
CA THR A 45 3.09 4.71 3.58
C THR A 45 2.55 3.67 4.57
N ASP A 46 1.44 3.99 5.24
CA ASP A 46 0.79 3.10 6.22
C ASP A 46 -0.14 2.07 5.54
N CYS A 47 -0.20 2.10 4.20
CA CYS A 47 -1.08 1.32 3.36
C CYS A 47 -0.30 0.41 2.41
N LEU A 48 -0.86 -0.76 2.12
CA LEU A 48 -0.37 -1.65 1.07
C LEU A 48 -1.38 -1.70 -0.07
N CYS A 49 -0.87 -1.72 -1.30
CA CYS A 49 -1.67 -1.99 -2.48
C CYS A 49 -1.57 -3.48 -2.82
N ILE A 50 -2.65 -4.25 -2.70
CA ILE A 50 -2.62 -5.67 -3.04
C ILE A 50 -3.31 -5.92 -4.38
N PRO A 51 -2.64 -6.53 -5.38
CA PRO A 51 -3.23 -6.85 -6.67
C PRO A 51 -4.48 -7.74 -6.53
N ALA A 52 -5.58 -7.35 -7.16
CA ALA A 52 -6.90 -7.98 -7.01
C ALA A 52 -7.25 -8.99 -8.13
N GLY A 53 -6.22 -9.56 -8.78
CA GLY A 53 -6.38 -10.44 -9.96
C GLY A 53 -6.03 -9.78 -11.30
N LEU A 54 -5.84 -8.46 -11.34
CA LEU A 54 -5.28 -7.75 -12.50
C LEU A 54 -3.91 -7.17 -12.15
N LEU A 55 -2.95 -7.31 -13.07
CA LEU A 55 -1.57 -6.78 -12.95
C LEU A 55 -1.50 -5.31 -12.52
N PHE A 56 -2.50 -4.52 -12.90
CA PHE A 56 -2.50 -3.06 -12.75
C PHE A 56 -3.50 -2.54 -11.72
N VAL A 57 -4.37 -3.41 -11.20
CA VAL A 57 -5.45 -3.00 -10.30
C VAL A 57 -5.39 -3.86 -9.05
N GLY A 58 -5.08 -3.21 -7.94
CA GLY A 58 -5.16 -3.73 -6.61
C GLY A 58 -6.17 -2.98 -5.76
N TYR A 59 -6.26 -3.40 -4.50
CA TYR A 59 -6.98 -2.68 -3.47
C TYR A 59 -6.05 -2.26 -2.34
N CYS A 60 -6.35 -1.10 -1.79
CA CYS A 60 -5.72 -0.61 -0.58
C CYS A 60 -6.19 -1.42 0.61
N THR A 61 -5.24 -1.84 1.45
CA THR A 61 -5.56 -2.39 2.76
C THR A 61 -4.51 -1.97 3.75
N TYR A 62 -4.93 -1.81 5.00
CA TYR A 62 -3.98 -1.72 6.10
C TYR A 62 -3.18 -3.03 6.15
N PRO A 63 -1.88 -2.97 6.52
CA PRO A 63 -1.10 -4.15 6.86
C PRO A 63 -1.66 -4.76 8.15
N SER A 64 -2.81 -5.43 8.08
CA SER A 64 -3.42 -6.19 9.17
C SER A 64 -2.63 -7.48 9.37
N GLY A 65 -1.38 -7.34 9.83
CA GLY A 65 -0.42 -8.41 10.06
C GLY A 65 0.18 -9.02 8.79
N LEU A 66 1.51 -9.17 8.74
CA LEU A 66 2.26 -9.87 7.70
C LEU A 66 1.66 -11.25 7.33
N SER A 67 1.03 -11.92 8.30
CA SER A 67 0.39 -13.22 8.10
C SER A 67 -0.80 -13.19 7.15
N SER A 68 -1.59 -12.11 7.11
CA SER A 68 -2.71 -12.00 6.18
C SER A 68 -2.23 -11.77 4.74
N VAL A 69 -1.17 -10.99 4.57
CA VAL A 69 -0.52 -10.72 3.28
C VAL A 69 0.14 -11.99 2.75
N ALA A 70 0.90 -12.70 3.58
CA ALA A 70 1.53 -13.97 3.20
C ALA A 70 0.51 -15.02 2.77
N LYS A 71 -0.61 -15.15 3.51
CA LYS A 71 -1.70 -16.06 3.16
C LYS A 71 -2.34 -15.68 1.83
N MET A 72 -2.53 -14.39 1.58
CA MET A 72 -3.07 -13.94 0.30
C MET A 72 -2.12 -14.18 -0.88
N ILE A 73 -0.80 -14.01 -0.69
CA ILE A 73 0.19 -14.32 -1.72
C ILE A 73 0.16 -15.83 -2.04
N ASP A 74 0.09 -16.68 -1.02
CA ASP A 74 -0.01 -18.13 -1.19
C ASP A 74 -1.28 -18.53 -1.95
N GLU A 75 -2.44 -17.98 -1.55
CA GLU A 75 -3.74 -18.27 -2.15
C GLU A 75 -3.91 -17.69 -3.58
N HIS A 76 -3.24 -16.58 -3.90
CA HIS A 76 -3.41 -15.95 -5.20
C HIS A 76 -2.68 -16.73 -6.31
N PRO A 77 -3.36 -17.07 -7.43
CA PRO A 77 -2.80 -17.96 -8.45
C PRO A 77 -1.55 -17.40 -9.14
N ASN A 78 -1.45 -16.07 -9.27
CA ASN A 78 -0.35 -15.41 -9.97
C ASN A 78 0.62 -14.63 -9.07
N LEU A 79 0.40 -14.57 -7.75
CA LEU A 79 1.38 -13.94 -6.86
C LEU A 79 2.43 -14.96 -6.46
N CYS A 80 3.66 -14.50 -6.30
CA CYS A 80 4.80 -15.37 -6.01
C CYS A 80 5.85 -14.66 -5.15
N GLN A 81 6.54 -15.44 -4.34
CA GLN A 81 7.82 -15.06 -3.74
C GLN A 81 9.01 -15.66 -4.51
N SER A 82 8.81 -16.77 -5.22
CA SER A 82 9.87 -17.47 -5.96
C SER A 82 9.36 -18.04 -7.29
N ASP A 83 10.28 -18.35 -8.21
CA ASP A 83 9.97 -18.97 -9.50
C ASP A 83 9.33 -20.36 -9.32
N ASP A 84 9.76 -21.10 -8.31
CA ASP A 84 9.21 -22.42 -7.96
C ASP A 84 7.73 -22.36 -7.59
N GLU A 85 7.27 -21.27 -6.95
CA GLU A 85 5.85 -21.09 -6.66
C GLU A 85 5.04 -20.92 -7.95
N CYS A 86 5.55 -20.18 -8.92
CA CYS A 86 4.88 -20.03 -10.22
C CYS A 86 4.74 -21.39 -10.92
N MET A 87 5.80 -22.20 -10.91
CA MET A 87 5.76 -23.54 -11.50
C MET A 87 4.78 -24.46 -10.77
N LYS A 88 4.74 -24.42 -9.43
CA LYS A 88 3.78 -25.20 -8.61
C LYS A 88 2.33 -24.78 -8.85
N LYS A 89 2.10 -23.47 -9.02
CA LYS A 89 0.76 -22.90 -9.28
C LYS A 89 0.32 -23.06 -10.74
N GLY A 90 1.25 -23.34 -11.66
CA GLY A 90 0.97 -23.45 -13.10
C GLY A 90 0.63 -22.10 -13.75
N SER A 91 1.01 -20.99 -13.11
CA SER A 91 0.76 -19.62 -13.59
C SER A 91 1.94 -18.98 -14.31
N GLY A 92 3.03 -19.73 -14.47
CA GLY A 92 4.24 -19.32 -15.19
C GLY A 92 5.46 -20.10 -14.70
N ASN A 93 6.64 -19.71 -15.19
CA ASN A 93 7.92 -20.28 -14.77
C ASN A 93 8.87 -19.24 -14.16
N PHE A 94 8.47 -17.96 -14.14
CA PHE A 94 9.29 -16.85 -13.66
C PHE A 94 8.48 -15.90 -12.79
N CYS A 95 9.03 -15.54 -11.63
CA CYS A 95 8.44 -14.59 -10.69
C CYS A 95 9.03 -13.20 -10.90
N ALA A 96 8.30 -12.33 -11.60
CA ALA A 96 8.71 -10.96 -11.81
C ALA A 96 8.38 -10.10 -10.57
N ARG A 97 9.41 -9.70 -9.81
CA ARG A 97 9.24 -8.83 -8.65
C ARG A 97 8.77 -7.43 -9.05
N TYR A 98 7.84 -6.87 -8.28
CA TYR A 98 7.47 -5.47 -8.47
C TYR A 98 8.68 -4.57 -8.19
N PRO A 99 8.90 -3.50 -8.97
CA PRO A 99 10.04 -2.60 -8.82
C PRO A 99 9.84 -1.62 -7.65
N ASN A 100 9.43 -2.13 -6.49
CA ASN A 100 9.00 -1.37 -5.32
C ASN A 100 9.49 -2.02 -4.02
N ASN A 101 10.11 -1.25 -3.13
CA ASN A 101 10.64 -1.74 -1.85
C ASN A 101 9.54 -2.05 -0.79
N TYR A 102 8.29 -1.66 -1.05
CA TYR A 102 7.18 -1.86 -0.12
C TYR A 102 6.46 -3.20 -0.36
N MET A 103 6.84 -3.95 -1.41
CA MET A 103 6.22 -5.22 -1.78
C MET A 103 7.33 -6.26 -1.97
N ASP A 104 7.31 -7.31 -1.15
CA ASP A 104 8.30 -8.38 -1.14
C ASP A 104 7.87 -9.60 -1.96
N TYR A 105 6.92 -9.42 -2.88
CA TYR A 105 6.40 -10.44 -3.78
C TYR A 105 6.34 -9.93 -5.22
N GLY A 106 6.11 -10.84 -6.15
CA GLY A 106 6.06 -10.60 -7.58
C GLY A 106 4.81 -11.16 -8.21
N TRP A 107 4.82 -11.16 -9.54
CA TRP A 107 3.79 -11.74 -10.38
C TRP A 107 4.38 -12.81 -11.28
N CYS A 108 3.67 -13.92 -11.44
CA CYS A 108 4.09 -15.03 -12.28
C CYS A 108 3.88 -14.73 -13.76
N PHE A 109 4.92 -15.01 -14.54
CA PHE A 109 4.91 -14.94 -16.00
C PHE A 109 5.57 -16.18 -16.58
N ASP A 110 5.24 -16.49 -17.83
CA ASP A 110 6.12 -17.30 -18.66
C ASP A 110 7.34 -16.45 -19.05
N SER A 111 8.53 -17.02 -18.93
CA SER A 111 9.84 -16.39 -19.18
C SER A 111 9.93 -15.74 -20.55
N ASP A 112 9.19 -16.28 -21.51
CA ASP A 112 9.24 -15.88 -22.92
C ASP A 112 8.04 -15.00 -23.31
N SER A 113 7.20 -14.63 -22.34
CA SER A 113 5.99 -13.85 -22.61
C SER A 113 6.28 -12.37 -22.91
N GLU A 114 5.56 -11.82 -23.89
CA GLU A 114 5.57 -10.37 -24.14
C GLU A 114 5.03 -9.57 -22.94
N ALA A 115 4.17 -10.19 -22.13
CA ALA A 115 3.66 -9.60 -20.89
C ALA A 115 4.78 -9.35 -19.86
N LEU A 116 5.75 -10.28 -19.74
CA LEU A 116 6.93 -10.09 -18.89
C LEU A 116 7.78 -8.91 -19.37
N LYS A 117 8.04 -8.83 -20.68
CA LYS A 117 8.79 -7.70 -21.25
C LYS A 117 8.11 -6.36 -20.96
N GLY A 118 6.79 -6.32 -21.12
CA GLY A 118 5.97 -5.15 -20.77
C GLY A 118 6.07 -4.80 -19.29
N PHE A 119 5.95 -5.79 -18.41
CA PHE A 119 6.05 -5.62 -16.96
C PHE A 119 7.41 -5.07 -16.52
N LEU A 120 8.51 -5.63 -17.03
CA LEU A 120 9.86 -5.20 -16.71
C LEU A 120 10.20 -3.82 -17.31
N ALA A 121 9.53 -3.41 -18.39
CA ALA A 121 9.70 -2.09 -18.99
C ALA A 121 8.93 -0.98 -18.25
N MET A 122 8.07 -1.32 -17.28
CA MET A 122 7.33 -0.32 -16.52
C MET A 122 8.28 0.47 -15.63
N PRO A 123 8.17 1.81 -15.61
CA PRO A 123 9.03 2.63 -14.79
C PRO A 123 8.84 2.25 -13.32
N ALA A 124 9.95 1.93 -12.65
CA ALA A 124 9.98 1.87 -11.20
C ALA A 124 9.44 3.18 -10.65
N ALA A 125 8.53 3.10 -9.69
CA ALA A 125 8.13 4.25 -8.92
C ALA A 125 9.38 4.89 -8.29
N ILE A 126 9.86 5.99 -8.87
CA ILE A 126 11.00 6.75 -8.34
C ILE A 126 10.53 7.38 -7.04
N THR A 127 11.00 6.87 -5.91
CA THR A 127 10.94 7.55 -4.62
C THR A 127 11.67 8.89 -4.79
N LYS A 128 10.90 10.00 -4.84
CA LYS A 128 11.45 11.36 -4.74
C LYS A 128 11.58 11.76 -3.28
#